data_AF-A0A3M1P4D5-F1
#
_entry.id   AF-A0A3M1P4D5-F1
#
_cell.length_a   1.000
_cell.length_b   1.000
_cell.length_c   1.000
_cell.angle_alpha   90.00
_cell.angle_beta   90.00
_cell.angle_gamma   90.00
#
_symmetry.space_group_name_H-M   'P 1'
#
loop_
_entity.id
_entity.type
_entity.pdbx_description
1 polymer ?
#
loop_
_entity_poly.entity_id
_entity_poly.type
_entity_poly.pdbx_seq_one_letter_code
_entity_poly.pdbx_strand_id
1 'polypeptide(L)'
;MRTILKKYTFDFSIIAAFIVFIAASFYFHFNPGIQLFKDNFWAFLKEMILALPVMFILIGLFDVWIPREKVEKHIGEDSGIKGILLVMLLAFLQAGPLYAAFPVAYLLKEKGCSSVNIFI
;
A
#
# COMPACT_ATOMS: atom_id res chain seq x y z
N MET A 1 14.91 18.64 -18.82
CA MET A 1 13.48 18.37 -19.12
C MET A 1 13.28 17.36 -20.27
N ARG A 2 13.83 17.58 -21.48
CA ARG A 2 13.64 16.68 -22.64
C ARG A 2 14.11 15.22 -22.42
N THR A 3 15.14 15.00 -21.60
CA THR A 3 15.71 13.67 -21.33
C THR A 3 14.79 12.80 -20.44
N ILE A 4 14.09 13.40 -19.47
CA ILE A 4 13.14 12.71 -18.59
C ILE A 4 11.87 12.35 -19.38
N LEU A 5 11.37 13.29 -20.19
CA LEU A 5 10.22 13.06 -21.05
C LEU A 5 10.47 11.90 -22.04
N LYS A 6 11.66 11.82 -22.63
CA LYS A 6 12.04 10.70 -23.52
C LYS A 6 12.14 9.35 -22.80
N LYS A 7 12.44 9.35 -21.50
CA LYS A 7 12.57 8.12 -20.71
C LYS A 7 11.23 7.49 -20.35
N TYR A 8 10.20 8.31 -20.18
CA TYR A 8 8.85 7.89 -19.72
C TYR A 8 7.75 8.18 -20.75
N THR A 9 8.10 8.32 -22.04
CA THR A 9 7.11 8.58 -23.11
C THR A 9 5.98 7.56 -23.12
N PHE A 10 6.31 6.29 -22.81
CA PHE A 10 5.36 5.20 -22.74
C PHE A 10 4.34 5.40 -21.61
N ASP A 11 4.80 5.71 -20.40
CA ASP A 11 3.94 5.93 -19.24
C ASP A 11 3.01 7.13 -19.45
N PHE A 12 3.56 8.24 -19.98
CA PHE A 12 2.75 9.42 -20.30
C PHE A 12 1.70 9.13 -21.37
N SER A 13 2.02 8.28 -22.35
CA SER A 13 1.06 7.88 -23.39
C SER A 13 -0.08 7.04 -22.82
N ILE A 14 0.21 6.11 -21.89
CA ILE A 14 -0.81 5.31 -21.21
C ILE A 14 -1.73 6.21 -20.38
N ILE A 15 -1.15 7.12 -19.59
CA ILE A 15 -1.93 8.07 -18.77
C ILE A 15 -2.82 8.93 -19.66
N ALA A 16 -2.28 9.45 -20.77
CA ALA A 16 -3.06 10.25 -21.72
C ALA A 16 -4.21 9.44 -22.34
N ALA A 17 -3.94 8.18 -22.75
CA ALA A 17 -4.96 7.29 -23.27
C ALA A 17 -6.08 7.01 -22.27
N PHE A 18 -5.74 6.81 -20.99
CA PHE A 18 -6.73 6.63 -19.92
C PHE A 18 -7.60 7.88 -19.71
N ILE A 19 -6.99 9.07 -19.70
CA ILE A 19 -7.72 10.35 -19.59
C ILE A 19 -8.68 10.52 -20.78
N VAL A 20 -8.21 10.27 -22.00
CA VAL A 20 -9.03 10.35 -23.21
C VAL A 20 -10.18 9.34 -23.16
N PHE A 21 -9.92 8.11 -22.71
CA PHE A 21 -10.96 7.09 -22.54
C PHE A 21 -12.04 7.52 -21.54
N ILE A 22 -11.66 8.09 -20.40
CA ILE A 22 -12.62 8.61 -19.42
C ILE A 22 -13.42 9.77 -20.02
N ALA A 23 -12.74 10.76 -20.63
CA ALA A 23 -13.41 11.92 -21.23
C ALA A 23 -14.41 11.50 -22.31
N ALA A 24 -14.02 10.56 -23.19
CA ALA A 24 -14.90 9.97 -24.18
C ALA A 24 -16.07 9.22 -23.53
N SER A 25 -15.82 8.45 -22.46
CA SER A 25 -16.88 7.73 -21.74
C SER A 25 -17.94 8.68 -21.17
N PHE A 26 -17.54 9.83 -20.63
CA PHE A 26 -18.47 10.87 -20.18
C PHE A 26 -19.20 11.54 -21.34
N TYR A 27 -18.50 11.84 -22.44
CA TYR A 27 -19.09 12.48 -23.62
C TYR A 27 -20.12 11.60 -24.33
N PHE A 28 -19.85 10.30 -24.47
CA PHE A 28 -20.72 9.33 -25.13
C PHE A 28 -21.72 8.66 -24.18
N HIS A 29 -21.80 9.08 -22.91
CA HIS A 29 -22.64 8.46 -21.88
C HIS A 29 -22.42 6.93 -21.74
N PHE A 30 -21.17 6.49 -21.89
CA PHE A 30 -20.80 5.09 -21.75
C PHE A 30 -20.73 4.69 -20.28
N ASN A 31 -21.84 4.14 -19.77
CA ASN A 31 -22.02 3.78 -18.36
C ASN A 31 -20.87 2.95 -17.75
N PRO A 32 -20.33 1.90 -18.40
CA PRO A 32 -19.25 1.10 -17.81
C PRO A 32 -17.98 1.92 -17.57
N GLY A 33 -17.63 2.83 -18.48
CA GLY A 33 -16.45 3.70 -18.32
C GLY A 33 -16.63 4.72 -17.20
N ILE A 34 -17.83 5.26 -17.05
CA ILE A 34 -18.16 6.20 -15.96
C ILE A 34 -18.14 5.49 -14.59
N GLN A 35 -18.70 4.28 -14.50
CA GLN A 35 -18.66 3.46 -13.28
C GLN A 35 -17.23 3.06 -12.90
N LEU A 36 -16.42 2.65 -13.87
CA LEU A 36 -15.00 2.35 -13.64
C LEU A 36 -14.28 3.56 -13.02
N PHE A 37 -14.52 4.76 -13.54
CA PHE A 37 -13.91 5.97 -12.99
C PHE A 37 -14.40 6.26 -11.56
N LYS A 38 -15.71 6.25 -11.31
CA LYS A 38 -16.28 6.67 -10.01
C LYS A 38 -16.07 5.63 -8.91
N ASP A 39 -16.43 4.38 -9.19
CA ASP A 39 -16.57 3.35 -8.17
C ASP A 39 -15.24 2.65 -7.88
N ASN A 40 -14.29 2.69 -8.83
CA ASN A 40 -12.97 2.08 -8.66
C ASN A 40 -11.89 3.15 -8.53
N PHE A 41 -11.61 3.88 -9.61
CA PHE A 41 -10.45 4.78 -9.64
C PHE A 41 -10.55 5.92 -8.62
N TRP A 42 -11.67 6.66 -8.64
CA TRP A 42 -11.87 7.81 -7.76
C TRP A 42 -12.03 7.41 -6.30
N ALA A 43 -12.79 6.36 -6.02
CA ALA A 43 -12.93 5.80 -4.68
C ALA A 43 -11.56 5.40 -4.10
N PHE A 44 -10.77 4.63 -4.85
CA PHE A 44 -9.44 4.18 -4.43
C PHE A 44 -8.47 5.35 -4.26
N LEU A 45 -8.43 6.30 -5.21
CA LEU A 45 -7.57 7.47 -5.12
C LEU A 45 -7.88 8.32 -3.87
N LYS A 46 -9.17 8.52 -3.59
CA LYS A 46 -9.63 9.23 -2.40
C LYS A 46 -9.20 8.49 -1.12
N GLU A 47 -9.34 7.17 -1.10
CA GLU A 47 -8.91 6.33 0.02
C GLU A 47 -7.40 6.45 0.25
N MET A 48 -6.58 6.40 -0.79
CA MET A 48 -5.13 6.57 -0.69
C MET A 48 -4.75 7.95 -0.14
N ILE A 49 -5.31 9.03 -0.68
CA ILE A 49 -4.96 10.40 -0.27
C ILE A 49 -5.36 10.67 1.19
N LEU A 50 -6.47 10.09 1.66
CA LEU A 50 -6.95 10.29 3.03
C LEU A 50 -6.33 9.32 4.03
N ALA A 51 -6.17 8.04 3.68
CA ALA A 51 -5.72 7.00 4.59
C ALA A 51 -4.19 6.89 4.66
N LEU A 52 -3.46 7.04 3.55
CA LEU A 52 -1.99 6.88 3.56
C LEU A 52 -1.30 7.86 4.50
N PRO A 53 -1.61 9.18 4.52
CA PRO A 53 -0.95 10.10 5.43
C PRO A 53 -1.16 9.71 6.90
N VAL A 54 -2.37 9.31 7.26
CA VAL A 54 -2.70 8.84 8.62
C VAL A 54 -1.91 7.56 8.94
N MET A 55 -1.83 6.62 8.00
CA MET A 55 -1.02 5.41 8.15
C MET A 55 0.45 5.73 8.37
N PHE A 56 1.05 6.64 7.60
CA PHE A 56 2.45 7.04 7.80
C PHE A 56 2.69 7.67 9.17
N ILE A 57 1.75 8.44 9.70
CA ILE A 57 1.83 8.98 11.06
C ILE A 57 1.82 7.84 12.09
N LEU A 58 0.89 6.89 11.96
CA LEU A 58 0.81 5.74 12.88
C LEU A 58 2.07 4.87 12.83
N ILE A 59 2.60 4.63 11.63
CA ILE A 59 3.84 3.90 11.41
C ILE A 59 5.03 4.63 12.02
N GLY A 60 5.12 5.95 11.84
CA GLY A 60 6.17 6.77 12.48
C GLY A 60 6.07 6.74 14.01
N LEU A 61 4.87 6.79 14.57
CA LEU A 61 4.66 6.63 16.02
C LEU A 61 5.07 5.24 16.50
N PHE A 62 4.65 4.19 15.80
CA PHE A 62 5.07 2.82 16.09
C PHE A 62 6.59 2.69 16.02
N ASP A 63 7.23 3.33 15.04
CA ASP A 63 8.68 3.30 14.89
C ASP A 63 9.41 3.87 16.12
N VAL A 64 8.95 5.00 16.61
CA VAL A 64 9.55 5.64 17.80
C VAL A 64 9.21 4.89 19.09
N TRP A 65 7.99 4.34 19.21
CA TRP A 65 7.51 3.76 20.47
C TRP A 65 7.94 2.31 20.67
N ILE A 66 8.07 1.54 19.60
CA ILE A 66 8.38 0.11 19.68
C ILE A 66 9.87 -0.08 19.41
N PRO A 67 10.67 -0.39 20.44
CA PRO A 67 12.10 -0.63 20.26
C PRO A 67 12.33 -1.92 19.45
N ARG A 68 13.39 -1.94 18.65
CA ARG A 68 13.73 -3.03 17.74
C ARG A 68 13.84 -4.38 18.46
N GLU A 69 14.43 -4.38 19.66
CA GLU A 69 14.64 -5.57 20.48
C GLU A 69 13.33 -6.27 20.86
N LYS A 70 12.23 -5.50 21.02
CA LYS A 70 10.91 -6.10 21.27
C LYS A 70 10.35 -6.81 20.04
N VAL A 71 10.54 -6.23 18.86
CA VAL A 71 10.09 -6.82 17.59
C VAL A 71 10.88 -8.08 17.31
N GLU A 72 12.21 -8.01 17.35
CA GLU A 72 13.09 -9.17 17.13
C GLU A 72 12.79 -10.30 18.11
N LYS A 73 12.60 -10.00 19.40
CA LYS A 73 12.30 -11.02 20.41
C LYS A 73 11.00 -11.79 20.16
N HIS A 74 9.96 -11.15 19.62
CA HIS A 74 8.62 -11.77 19.50
C HIS A 74 8.31 -12.25 18.09
N ILE A 75 8.80 -11.58 17.06
CA ILE A 75 8.51 -11.87 15.65
C ILE A 75 9.77 -11.85 14.75
N GLY A 76 10.97 -11.80 15.33
CA GLY A 76 12.24 -11.91 14.59
C GLY A 76 12.59 -13.32 14.17
N GLU A 77 13.82 -13.53 13.66
CA GLU A 77 14.26 -14.81 13.11
C GLU A 77 14.21 -15.95 14.14
N ASP A 78 14.59 -15.67 15.38
CA ASP A 78 14.60 -16.65 16.47
C ASP A 78 13.25 -16.82 17.18
N SER A 79 12.17 -16.18 16.69
CA SER A 79 10.84 -16.22 17.33
C SER A 79 10.12 -17.57 17.22
N GLY A 80 10.56 -18.42 16.28
CA GLY A 80 10.02 -19.76 16.05
C GLY A 80 8.49 -19.77 15.85
N ILE A 81 7.84 -20.87 16.27
CA ILE A 81 6.40 -21.07 16.09
C ILE A 81 5.56 -20.04 16.86
N LYS A 82 6.06 -19.54 18.00
CA LYS A 82 5.34 -18.55 18.80
C LYS A 82 5.20 -17.22 18.04
N GLY A 83 6.26 -16.79 17.35
CA GLY A 83 6.19 -15.60 16.49
C GLY A 83 5.23 -15.76 15.33
N ILE A 84 5.25 -16.91 14.66
CA ILE A 84 4.32 -17.23 13.57
C ILE A 84 2.86 -17.15 14.05
N LEU A 85 2.52 -17.78 15.18
CA LEU A 85 1.17 -17.73 15.74
C LEU A 85 0.75 -16.31 16.11
N LEU A 86 1.67 -15.51 16.65
CA LEU A 86 1.42 -14.13 17.00
C LEU A 86 1.11 -13.28 15.77
N VAL A 87 1.93 -13.39 14.72
CA VAL A 87 1.74 -12.67 13.46
C VAL A 87 0.43 -13.06 12.80
N MET A 88 0.12 -14.36 12.71
CA MET A 88 -1.17 -14.80 12.14
C MET A 88 -2.35 -14.17 12.89
N LEU A 89 -2.30 -14.15 14.23
CA LEU A 89 -3.36 -13.53 15.04
C LEU A 89 -3.46 -12.03 14.76
N LEU A 90 -2.34 -11.32 14.69
CA LEU A 90 -2.30 -9.89 14.37
C LEU A 90 -2.79 -9.61 12.94
N ALA A 91 -2.42 -10.44 11.97
CA ALA A 91 -2.86 -10.34 10.58
C ALA A 91 -4.37 -10.56 10.44
N PHE A 92 -4.96 -11.50 11.19
CA PHE A 92 -6.42 -11.69 11.22
C PHE A 92 -7.17 -10.45 11.74
N LEU A 93 -6.56 -9.68 12.63
CA LEU A 93 -7.13 -8.43 13.13
C LEU A 93 -7.00 -7.29 12.12
N GLN A 94 -6.06 -7.40 11.17
CA GLN A 94 -5.82 -6.40 10.14
C GLN A 94 -6.80 -6.58 8.97
N ALA A 95 -7.98 -5.95 9.06
CA ALA A 95 -8.83 -5.70 7.90
C ALA A 95 -8.45 -4.36 7.26
N GLY A 96 -7.62 -4.38 6.21
CA GLY A 96 -7.20 -3.16 5.52
C GLY A 96 -6.71 -3.40 4.10
N PRO A 97 -6.64 -2.35 3.27
CA PRO A 97 -6.19 -2.46 1.89
C PRO A 97 -4.69 -2.76 1.80
N LEU A 98 -4.27 -3.46 0.74
CA LEU A 98 -2.88 -3.90 0.56
C LEU A 98 -1.86 -2.75 0.57
N TYR A 99 -2.21 -1.57 0.07
CA TYR A 99 -1.30 -0.43 0.08
C TYR A 99 -0.97 0.08 1.49
N ALA A 100 -1.82 -0.19 2.49
CA ALA A 100 -1.56 0.15 3.88
C ALA A 100 -0.64 -0.88 4.56
N ALA A 101 -0.64 -2.12 4.07
CA ALA A 101 0.21 -3.19 4.60
C ALA A 101 1.68 -3.01 4.22
N PHE A 102 2.00 -2.50 3.02
CA PHE A 102 3.40 -2.40 2.57
C PHE A 102 4.29 -1.50 3.45
N PRO A 103 3.87 -0.28 3.84
CA PRO A 103 4.69 0.55 4.72
C PRO A 103 4.90 -0.09 6.11
N VAL A 104 3.90 -0.81 6.63
CA VAL A 104 4.01 -1.56 7.90
C VAL A 104 5.00 -2.71 7.75
N ALA A 105 4.89 -3.50 6.68
CA ALA A 105 5.79 -4.62 6.39
C ALA A 105 7.25 -4.15 6.26
N TYR A 106 7.47 -3.03 5.56
CA TYR A 106 8.78 -2.41 5.45
C TYR A 106 9.34 -2.02 6.84
N LEU A 107 8.53 -1.35 7.68
CA LEU A 107 8.95 -0.96 9.01
C LEU A 107 9.29 -2.17 9.90
N LEU A 108 8.44 -3.20 9.89
CA LEU A 108 8.68 -4.42 10.65
C LEU A 108 9.96 -5.12 10.19
N LYS A 109 10.25 -5.11 8.88
CA LYS A 109 11.51 -5.64 8.34
C LYS A 109 12.73 -4.88 8.88
N GLU A 110 12.68 -3.54 8.86
CA GLU A 110 13.74 -2.69 9.41
C GLU A 110 13.93 -2.91 10.92
N LYS A 111 12.85 -3.21 11.65
CA LYS A 111 12.88 -3.59 13.07
C LYS A 111 13.21 -5.07 13.33
N GLY A 112 13.71 -5.81 12.33
CA GLY A 112 14.23 -7.17 12.52
C GLY A 112 13.17 -8.27 12.57
N CYS A 113 11.97 -8.02 12.05
CA CYS A 113 10.99 -9.09 11.81
C CYS A 113 11.54 -10.11 10.80
N SER A 114 11.29 -11.39 11.02
CA SER A 114 11.75 -12.45 10.11
C SER A 114 11.05 -12.33 8.77
N SER A 115 11.74 -12.70 7.68
CA SER A 115 11.12 -12.67 6.35
C SER A 115 9.89 -13.58 6.30
N VAL A 116 9.92 -14.74 6.96
CA VAL A 116 8.77 -15.65 7.06
C VAL A 116 7.58 -14.95 7.70
N ASN A 117 7.79 -14.30 8.84
CA ASN A 117 6.76 -13.57 9.57
C ASN A 117 6.26 -12.31 8.86
N ILE A 118 6.93 -11.82 7.83
CA ILE A 118 6.45 -10.66 7.04
C ILE A 118 5.47 -11.10 5.94
N PHE A 119 5.64 -12.32 5.43
CA PHE A 119 4.80 -12.87 4.37
C PHE A 119 3.59 -13.65 4.90
N ILE A 120 3.55 -13.90 6.20
CA ILE A 120 2.41 -14.47 6.93
C ILE A 120 1.46 -13.34 7.32
#